data_AF-A0A6P0I0C2-F1
#
_entry.id   AF-A0A6P0I0C2-F1
#
_cell.length_a   1.000
_cell.length_b   1.000
_cell.length_c   1.000
_cell.angle_alpha   90.00
_cell.angle_beta   90.00
_cell.angle_gamma   90.00
#
_symmetry.space_group_name_H-M   'P 1'
#
loop_
_entity.id
_entity.type
_entity.pdbx_description
1 polymer ?
#
loop_
_entity_poly.entity_id
_entity_poly.type
_entity_poly.pdbx_seq_one_letter_code
_entity_poly.pdbx_strand_id
1 'polypeptide(L)'
;MPSPVTPLMIDTEIVSAQYHVFPGTTLTVCCLVLRNGFTVTGQSACIDPADFDKELGEQTAYRKARDEVWNLLAYRARDSFAEMVTNT
;
A
#
# COMPACT_ATOMS: atom_id res chain seq x y z
N MET A 1 5.16 -24.52 -8.37
CA MET A 1 5.30 -24.04 -6.97
C MET A 1 4.89 -22.58 -6.95
N PRO A 2 3.97 -22.13 -6.07
CA PRO A 2 3.69 -20.70 -5.95
C PRO A 2 4.96 -19.99 -5.46
N SER A 3 5.38 -18.96 -6.16
CA SER A 3 6.51 -18.13 -5.73
C SER A 3 6.05 -17.21 -4.59
N PRO A 4 6.87 -16.99 -3.55
CA PRO A 4 6.57 -15.98 -2.54
C PRO A 4 6.44 -14.61 -3.19
N VAL A 5 5.54 -13.78 -2.66
CA VAL A 5 5.45 -12.36 -3.01
C VAL A 5 6.77 -11.70 -2.65
N THR A 6 7.32 -10.89 -3.56
CA THR A 6 8.59 -10.19 -3.36
C THR A 6 8.36 -8.68 -3.33
N PRO A 7 9.28 -7.90 -2.72
CA PRO A 7 9.22 -6.43 -2.76
C PRO A 7 9.10 -5.88 -4.19
N LEU A 8 9.87 -6.44 -5.13
CA LEU A 8 9.85 -6.01 -6.53
C LEU A 8 8.47 -6.20 -7.17
N MET A 9 7.77 -7.30 -6.87
CA MET A 9 6.42 -7.52 -7.39
C MET A 9 5.48 -6.40 -6.94
N ILE A 10 5.54 -5.98 -5.67
CA ILE A 10 4.72 -4.89 -5.15
C ILE A 10 5.05 -3.57 -5.84
N ASP A 11 6.34 -3.25 -5.93
CA ASP A 11 6.76 -1.99 -6.54
C ASP A 11 6.34 -1.91 -8.01
N THR A 12 6.35 -3.04 -8.72
CA THR A 12 5.89 -3.07 -10.11
C THR A 12 4.38 -2.89 -10.24
N GLU A 13 3.57 -3.25 -9.23
CA GLU A 13 2.12 -3.08 -9.27
C GLU A 13 1.66 -1.64 -9.02
N ILE A 14 2.49 -0.81 -8.40
CA ILE A 14 2.16 0.57 -8.06
C ILE A 14 2.45 1.46 -9.27
N VAL A 15 1.42 2.13 -9.78
CA VAL A 15 1.51 3.04 -10.94
C VAL A 15 1.78 4.47 -10.51
N SER A 16 1.09 4.93 -9.46
CA SER A 16 1.24 6.29 -8.95
C SER A 16 0.88 6.37 -7.48
N ALA A 17 1.40 7.40 -6.82
CA ALA A 17 1.07 7.76 -5.45
C ALA A 17 0.57 9.21 -5.42
N GLN A 18 -0.56 9.44 -4.76
CA GLN A 18 -1.11 10.76 -4.48
C GLN A 18 -1.16 10.97 -2.98
N TYR A 19 -0.89 12.19 -2.54
CA TYR A 19 -0.85 12.53 -1.12
C TYR A 19 -1.83 13.64 -0.81
N HIS A 20 -2.49 13.54 0.35
CA HIS A 20 -3.35 14.58 0.86
C HIS A 20 -3.08 14.82 2.34
N VAL A 21 -2.87 16.08 2.70
CA VAL A 21 -2.79 16.54 4.09
C VAL A 21 -4.05 17.35 4.38
N PHE A 22 -4.82 16.95 5.39
CA PHE A 22 -6.05 17.64 5.72
C PHE A 22 -5.75 18.96 6.45
N PRO A 23 -6.30 20.11 6.00
CA PRO A 23 -6.01 21.41 6.60
C PRO A 23 -6.30 21.44 8.11
N GLY A 24 -5.39 22.02 8.89
CA GLY A 24 -5.51 22.10 10.35
C GLY A 24 -5.27 20.78 11.09
N THR A 25 -4.74 19.76 10.41
CA THR A 25 -4.42 18.46 11.01
C THR A 25 -2.98 18.05 10.71
N THR A 26 -2.51 16.99 11.37
CA THR A 26 -1.27 16.28 11.05
C THR A 26 -1.50 15.03 10.20
N LEU A 27 -2.74 14.80 9.76
CA LEU A 27 -3.15 13.61 9.02
C LEU A 27 -2.70 13.72 7.56
N THR A 28 -1.82 12.80 7.18
CA THR A 28 -1.39 12.60 5.79
C THR A 28 -1.91 11.25 5.30
N VAL A 29 -2.62 11.27 4.18
CA VAL A 29 -3.10 10.07 3.49
C VAL A 29 -2.33 9.91 2.19
N CYS A 30 -1.81 8.72 1.95
CA CYS A 30 -1.26 8.28 0.69
C CYS A 30 -2.28 7.39 -0.02
N CYS A 31 -2.57 7.69 -1.28
CA CYS A 31 -3.40 6.88 -2.17
C CYS A 31 -2.52 6.32 -3.30
N LEU A 32 -2.32 5.01 -3.30
CA LEU A 32 -1.64 4.27 -4.36
C LEU A 32 -2.65 3.81 -5.39
N VAL A 33 -2.36 4.05 -6.66
CA VAL A 33 -3.11 3.49 -7.79
C VAL A 33 -2.33 2.28 -8.32
N LEU A 34 -2.98 1.12 -8.36
CA LEU A 34 -2.39 -0.11 -8.86
C LEU A 34 -2.62 -0.30 -10.36
N ARG A 35 -1.85 -1.18 -11.00
CA ARG A 35 -1.94 -1.47 -12.45
C ARG A 35 -3.33 -1.90 -12.93
N ASN A 36 -4.12 -2.53 -12.07
CA ASN A 36 -5.50 -2.93 -12.36
C ASN A 36 -6.54 -1.82 -12.12
N GLY A 37 -6.11 -0.60 -11.75
CA GLY A 37 -6.98 0.52 -11.42
C GLY A 37 -7.53 0.50 -9.99
N PHE A 38 -7.21 -0.51 -9.18
CA PHE A 38 -7.58 -0.54 -7.77
C PHE A 38 -6.75 0.48 -6.97
N THR A 39 -7.36 1.05 -5.93
CA THR A 39 -6.70 2.05 -5.08
C THR A 39 -6.48 1.52 -3.68
N VAL A 40 -5.28 1.72 -3.15
CA VAL A 40 -4.91 1.33 -1.79
C VAL A 40 -4.46 2.55 -1.03
N THR A 41 -4.94 2.70 0.20
CA THR A 41 -4.61 3.87 1.02
C THR A 41 -3.80 3.50 2.25
N GLY A 42 -2.89 4.39 2.64
CA GLY A 42 -2.17 4.36 3.90
C GLY A 42 -2.19 5.73 4.56
N GLN A 43 -1.96 5.78 5.87
CA GLN A 43 -2.11 7.03 6.62
C GLN A 43 -1.08 7.19 7.73
N SER A 44 -0.63 8.42 7.94
CA SER A 44 0.15 8.83 9.09
C SER A 44 -0.52 10.00 9.79
N ALA A 45 -0.44 10.04 11.11
CA ALA A 45 -0.84 11.18 11.91
C ALA A 45 0.22 11.39 12.99
N CYS A 46 0.64 12.64 13.19
CA CYS A 46 1.54 13.01 14.28
C CYS A 46 0.72 13.38 15.53
N ILE A 47 1.25 13.07 16.71
CA ILE A 47 0.59 13.35 17.99
C ILE A 47 0.66 14.85 18.30
N ASP A 48 1.81 15.49 18.04
CA ASP A 48 2.01 16.92 18.26
C ASP A 48 2.11 17.66 16.91
N PRO A 49 1.22 18.64 16.63
CA PRO A 49 1.34 19.49 15.45
C PRO A 49 2.65 20.29 15.37
N ALA A 50 3.29 20.61 16.50
CA ALA A 50 4.56 21.33 16.50
C ALA A 50 5.71 20.50 15.88
N ASP A 51 5.62 19.18 15.97
CA ASP A 51 6.59 18.23 15.43
C ASP A 51 6.15 17.66 14.06
N PHE A 52 5.16 18.29 13.40
CA PHE A 52 4.68 17.80 12.12
C PHE A 52 5.72 17.98 11.02
N ASP A 53 6.21 16.84 10.50
CA ASP A 53 7.03 16.76 9.31
C ASP A 53 6.22 16.12 8.17
N LYS A 54 5.96 16.92 7.13
CA LYS A 54 5.20 16.49 5.95
C LYS A 54 5.88 15.37 5.19
N GLU A 55 7.20 15.42 5.04
CA GLU A 55 7.95 14.42 4.28
C GLU A 55 7.94 13.08 5.03
N LEU A 56 8.18 13.11 6.34
CA LEU A 56 8.10 11.92 7.19
C LEU A 56 6.69 11.32 7.21
N GLY A 57 5.67 12.18 7.21
CA GLY A 57 4.26 11.78 7.08
C GLY A 57 4.00 11.05 5.76
N GLU A 58 4.38 11.65 4.63
CA GLU A 58 4.24 11.06 3.30
C GLU A 58 4.96 9.70 3.19
N GLN A 59 6.21 9.61 3.65
CA GLN A 59 6.98 8.35 3.66
C GLN A 59 6.31 7.26 4.51
N THR A 60 5.74 7.64 5.66
CA THR A 60 5.06 6.71 6.57
C THR A 60 3.73 6.25 6.00
N ALA A 61 2.94 7.17 5.45
CA ALA A 61 1.68 6.86 4.79
C ALA A 61 1.91 5.96 3.56
N TYR A 62 2.95 6.23 2.76
CA TYR A 62 3.33 5.39 1.62
C TYR A 62 3.71 3.98 2.04
N ARG A 63 4.57 3.81 3.06
CA ARG A 63 4.94 2.48 3.56
C ARG A 63 3.72 1.67 3.98
N LYS A 64 2.80 2.26 4.75
CA LYS A 64 1.58 1.59 5.18
C LYS A 64 0.67 1.21 4.01
N ALA A 65 0.54 2.08 3.00
CA ALA A 65 -0.21 1.75 1.80
C ALA A 65 0.44 0.59 1.04
N ARG A 66 1.78 0.60 0.92
CA ARG A 66 2.57 -0.44 0.26
C ARG A 66 2.48 -1.79 0.98
N ASP A 67 2.46 -1.79 2.31
CA ASP A 67 2.26 -3.01 3.11
C ASP A 67 0.87 -3.61 2.86
N GLU A 68 -0.15 -2.77 2.62
CA GLU A 68 -1.47 -3.27 2.25
C GLU A 68 -1.49 -3.86 0.83
N VAL A 69 -0.73 -3.30 -0.12
CA VAL A 69 -0.51 -3.92 -1.44
C VAL A 69 0.12 -5.31 -1.29
N TRP A 70 1.07 -5.49 -0.36
CA TRP A 70 1.64 -6.81 -0.06
C TRP A 70 0.54 -7.81 0.33
N ASN A 71 -0.34 -7.44 1.27
CA ASN A 71 -1.43 -8.30 1.73
C ASN A 71 -2.34 -8.73 0.58
N LEU A 72 -2.71 -7.79 -0.30
CA LEU A 72 -3.56 -8.06 -1.45
C LEU A 72 -2.90 -9.00 -2.47
N LEU A 73 -1.61 -8.82 -2.75
CA LEU A 73 -0.88 -9.71 -3.66
C LEU A 73 -0.70 -11.11 -3.07
N ALA A 74 -0.46 -11.21 -1.76
CA ALA A 74 -0.38 -12.50 -1.08
C ALA A 74 -1.71 -13.25 -1.11
N TYR A 75 -2.82 -12.54 -0.87
CA TYR A 75 -4.17 -13.09 -1.02
C TYR A 75 -4.42 -13.61 -2.44
N ARG A 76 -4.15 -12.78 -3.48
CA ARG A 76 -4.30 -13.20 -4.89
C ARG A 76 -3.45 -14.44 -5.22
N ALA A 77 -2.21 -14.49 -4.73
CA ALA A 77 -1.34 -15.65 -4.94
C ALA A 77 -1.89 -16.92 -4.25
N ARG A 78 -2.49 -16.78 -3.07
CA ARG A 78 -3.13 -17.90 -2.35
C ARG A 78 -4.36 -18.44 -3.10
N ASP A 79 -5.16 -17.55 -3.68
CA ASP A 79 -6.34 -17.93 -4.47
C ASP A 79 -5.93 -18.70 -5.73
N SER A 80 -4.98 -18.17 -6.51
CA SER A 80 -4.46 -18.88 -7.71
C SER A 80 -3.90 -20.26 -7.35
N PHE A 81 -3.23 -20.39 -6.19
CA PHE A 81 -2.75 -21.69 -5.73
C PHE A 81 -3.89 -22.65 -5.35
N ALA A 82 -4.97 -22.15 -4.72
CA ALA A 82 -6.13 -22.98 -4.39
C ALA A 82 -6.78 -23.56 -5.65
N GLU A 83 -6.98 -22.73 -6.68
CA GLU A 83 -7.59 -23.12 -7.96
C GLU A 83 -6.78 -24.21 -8.68
N MET A 84 -5.45 -24.12 -8.66
CA MET A 84 -4.57 -25.13 -9.26
C MET A 84 -4.69 -26.49 -8.58
N VAL A 85 -4.85 -26.51 -7.25
CA VAL A 85 -4.96 -27.75 -6.46
C VAL A 85 -6.31 -28.42 -6.66
N THR A 86 -7.40 -27.66 -6.78
CA THR A 86 -8.75 -28.22 -6.95
C THR A 86 -8.99 -28.84 -8.34
N ASN A 87 -8.22 -28.42 -9.35
CA ASN A 87 -8.31 -28.94 -10.71
C ASN A 87 -7.40 -30.15 -10.99
N THR A 88 -6.84 -30.79 -9.94
CA THR A 88 -6.00 -32.00 -10.02
C THR A 88 -6.64 -33.12 -9.19
#